data_AF-A0A2M4BKM9-F1
#
_entry.id   AF-A0A2M4BKM9-F1
#
_cell.length_a   1.000
_cell.length_b   1.000
_cell.length_c   1.000
_cell.angle_alpha   90.00
_cell.angle_beta   90.00
_cell.angle_gamma   90.00
#
_symmetry.space_group_name_H-M   'P 1'
#
loop_
_entity.id
_entity.type
_entity.pdbx_description
1 polymer ?
#
loop_
_entity_poly.entity_id
_entity_poly.type
_entity_poly.pdbx_seq_one_letter_code
_entity_poly.pdbx_strand_id
1 'polypeptide(L)'
;MPDNTRPDAAKPGSSSEEHQQQQQQQKLDKDNVKPKEQTDGQEAGLWDLFEDFQQQIRVFLPGVNGQPPTPLSQATLQRVVKTSEDMALAHEIAVNADFKLKPPSEEDSENTLHTAVRRTMHTAYWNLVQEDLASDQPRYDMAMKILGDVKKSFTVLLRGNNDRTLARLNEVLDEATIQQQAQFGTLDLRSITNYVIELMGKACALNRDEEVAALKRQTDTVAILRGILETLEHMKIDMANYILHVTRQQVVRSSIAYERAKFNELKQVCGDNFPLTLEWLQRHVPQQTDATAGRDNNQPEATGQQGDAEGVDVATMKIPEPMATAYVALLDNTIPLVVPELLKLDQDRLHQMRIEALRLSTCATVLQLTVSVMPALHDQPDKRQELTDKLMLLFNDCNNNQSVLEQLEGMWAFVMKNVDEEQPLDSAPATALKYQIKQIVDGDSAIHRIFRIRLQTMLIEALVDGQHVPYPSCYQNLRLQCVALGRKLMRIAKHNYAVYGDYYAHLINRLSDQPPSTA
;
A
#
# COMPACT_ATOMS: atom_id res chain seq x y z
N MET A 1 -35.05 11.61 73.26
CA MET A 1 -36.07 12.62 73.60
C MET A 1 -35.49 13.99 73.36
N PRO A 2 -36.24 14.94 72.79
CA PRO A 2 -37.37 14.81 71.85
C PRO A 2 -37.14 15.78 70.65
N ASP A 3 -38.01 16.12 69.69
CA ASP A 3 -39.39 15.80 69.30
C ASP A 3 -39.56 16.31 67.84
N ASN A 4 -40.05 15.49 66.91
CA ASN A 4 -41.37 15.58 66.25
C ASN A 4 -41.83 16.93 65.71
N THR A 5 -42.04 16.98 64.39
CA THR A 5 -43.39 17.14 63.81
C THR A 5 -43.46 16.52 62.40
N ARG A 6 -44.25 15.45 62.32
CA ARG A 6 -44.85 14.82 61.12
C ARG A 6 -46.11 15.64 60.69
N PRO A 7 -46.90 15.35 59.63
CA PRO A 7 -47.37 13.99 59.23
C PRO A 7 -47.51 13.75 57.69
N ASP A 8 -47.35 12.54 57.15
CA ASP A 8 -48.39 11.55 56.76
C ASP A 8 -48.05 11.10 55.30
N ALA A 9 -48.29 9.90 54.75
CA ALA A 9 -48.85 8.64 55.22
C ALA A 9 -48.48 7.49 54.23
N ALA A 10 -48.39 6.29 54.81
CA ALA A 10 -48.62 4.91 54.32
C ALA A 10 -48.31 4.45 52.87
N LYS A 11 -47.63 3.29 52.77
CA LYS A 11 -48.07 2.12 51.98
C LYS A 11 -47.44 0.80 52.49
N PRO A 12 -48.22 -0.25 52.81
CA PRO A 12 -47.74 -1.62 53.02
C PRO A 12 -47.82 -2.44 51.72
N GLY A 13 -47.07 -3.55 51.68
CA GLY A 13 -46.78 -4.32 50.47
C GLY A 13 -47.87 -5.24 49.93
N SER A 14 -47.58 -5.87 48.80
CA SER A 14 -48.10 -7.16 48.34
C SER A 14 -47.37 -7.55 47.05
N SER A 15 -46.38 -8.44 47.14
CA SER A 15 -45.58 -8.96 46.03
C SER A 15 -46.29 -10.10 45.26
N SER A 16 -47.62 -10.07 45.16
CA SER A 16 -48.39 -11.22 44.67
C SER A 16 -49.47 -10.87 43.63
N GLU A 17 -49.68 -9.59 43.31
CA GLU A 17 -50.67 -9.16 42.30
C GLU A 17 -50.06 -8.73 40.96
N GLU A 18 -48.77 -8.34 40.91
CA GLU A 18 -48.13 -7.90 39.65
C GLU A 18 -47.85 -9.05 38.66
N HIS A 19 -47.69 -10.29 39.14
CA HIS A 19 -47.45 -11.44 38.26
C HIS A 19 -48.72 -11.97 37.57
N GLN A 20 -49.92 -11.64 38.05
CA GLN A 20 -51.18 -12.05 37.40
C GLN A 20 -51.70 -11.02 36.38
N GLN A 21 -51.35 -9.73 36.52
CA GLN A 21 -51.71 -8.72 35.51
C GLN A 21 -50.80 -8.74 34.27
N GLN A 22 -49.52 -9.11 34.39
CA GLN A 22 -48.64 -9.24 33.21
C GLN A 22 -48.98 -10.44 32.31
N GLN A 23 -49.55 -11.53 32.85
CA GLN A 23 -49.99 -12.68 32.03
C GLN A 23 -51.35 -12.48 31.35
N GLN A 24 -52.19 -11.53 31.82
CA GLN A 24 -53.44 -11.18 31.14
C GLN A 24 -53.25 -10.12 30.04
N GLN A 25 -52.26 -9.23 30.16
CA GLN A 25 -51.93 -8.27 29.10
C GLN A 25 -51.27 -8.93 27.87
N GLN A 26 -50.52 -10.03 28.04
CA GLN A 26 -49.91 -10.78 26.92
C GLN A 26 -50.89 -11.70 26.16
N LYS A 27 -52.13 -11.85 26.62
CA LYS A 27 -53.18 -12.65 25.96
C LYS A 27 -54.19 -11.84 25.15
N LEU A 28 -54.16 -10.51 25.23
CA LEU A 28 -55.09 -9.62 24.50
C LEU A 28 -54.51 -8.99 23.22
N ASP A 29 -53.20 -9.12 22.96
CA ASP A 29 -52.57 -8.65 21.71
C ASP A 29 -52.44 -9.73 20.62
N LYS A 30 -52.93 -10.97 20.86
CA LYS A 30 -52.82 -12.08 19.91
C LYS A 30 -54.06 -12.34 19.03
N ASP A 31 -55.16 -11.60 19.22
CA ASP A 31 -56.42 -11.84 18.48
C ASP A 31 -56.96 -10.61 17.73
N ASN A 32 -56.08 -9.78 17.15
CA ASN A 32 -56.50 -8.75 16.19
C ASN A 32 -55.82 -8.91 14.83
N VAL A 33 -56.08 -10.05 14.19
CA VAL A 33 -55.84 -10.24 12.75
C VAL A 33 -57.02 -9.62 12.02
N LYS A 34 -56.87 -8.38 11.54
CA LYS A 34 -57.68 -7.86 10.44
C LYS A 34 -56.99 -8.18 9.10
N PRO A 35 -57.76 -8.56 8.06
CA PRO A 35 -57.19 -8.91 6.77
C PRO A 35 -56.57 -7.68 6.10
N LYS A 36 -55.32 -7.82 5.63
CA LYS A 36 -54.68 -6.85 4.74
C LYS A 36 -55.49 -6.79 3.44
N GLU A 37 -56.23 -5.70 3.27
CA GLU A 37 -56.63 -5.24 1.94
C GLU A 37 -55.37 -5.03 1.10
N GLN A 38 -55.41 -5.59 -0.11
CA GLN A 38 -54.51 -5.23 -1.20
C GLN A 38 -54.73 -3.75 -1.53
N THR A 39 -53.75 -2.92 -1.23
CA THR A 39 -53.56 -1.63 -1.89
C THR A 39 -52.15 -1.60 -2.48
N ASP A 40 -52.14 -1.30 -3.77
CA ASP A 40 -50.99 -1.23 -4.67
C ASP A 40 -49.82 -0.41 -4.13
N GLY A 41 -48.62 -0.89 -4.48
CA GLY A 41 -47.50 -0.04 -4.91
C GLY A 41 -46.93 0.94 -3.89
N GLN A 42 -46.30 0.46 -2.83
CA GLN A 42 -45.16 1.19 -2.25
C GLN A 42 -43.91 0.79 -3.02
N GLU A 43 -43.48 1.65 -3.94
CA GLU A 43 -42.14 1.60 -4.52
C GLU A 43 -41.13 1.64 -3.37
N ALA A 44 -40.54 0.49 -3.05
CA ALA A 44 -39.33 0.44 -2.23
C ALA A 44 -38.31 1.36 -2.92
N GLY A 45 -37.88 2.41 -2.22
CA GLY A 45 -36.94 3.35 -2.80
C GLY A 45 -35.68 2.61 -3.23
N LEU A 46 -35.06 3.06 -4.32
CA LEU A 46 -33.73 2.57 -4.72
C LEU A 46 -32.73 2.60 -3.54
N TRP A 47 -32.91 3.52 -2.60
CA TRP A 47 -32.14 3.63 -1.36
C TRP A 47 -32.48 2.54 -0.33
N ASP A 48 -33.74 2.14 -0.17
CA ASP A 48 -34.14 1.04 0.72
C ASP A 48 -33.61 -0.30 0.20
N LEU A 49 -33.66 -0.50 -1.12
CA LEU A 49 -33.04 -1.64 -1.80
C LEU A 49 -31.51 -1.62 -1.70
N PHE A 50 -30.89 -0.44 -1.72
CA PHE A 50 -29.43 -0.30 -1.58
C PHE A 50 -28.98 -0.52 -0.14
N GLU A 51 -29.73 -0.05 0.86
CA GLU A 51 -29.50 -0.34 2.28
C GLU A 51 -29.72 -1.83 2.58
N ASP A 52 -30.80 -2.45 2.08
CA ASP A 52 -31.03 -3.89 2.20
C ASP A 52 -29.93 -4.70 1.50
N PHE A 53 -29.45 -4.25 0.34
CA PHE A 53 -28.34 -4.88 -0.38
C PHE A 53 -27.02 -4.77 0.42
N GLN A 54 -26.71 -3.60 0.99
CA GLN A 54 -25.56 -3.42 1.87
C GLN A 54 -25.65 -4.28 3.15
N GLN A 55 -26.85 -4.46 3.71
CA GLN A 55 -27.09 -5.34 4.85
C GLN A 55 -27.00 -6.84 4.50
N GLN A 56 -27.29 -7.20 3.23
CA GLN A 56 -27.20 -8.58 2.72
C GLN A 56 -25.78 -9.03 2.38
N ILE A 57 -24.83 -8.11 2.16
CA ILE A 57 -23.40 -8.45 2.01
C ILE A 57 -22.82 -8.80 3.38
N ARG A 58 -23.05 -10.05 3.81
CA ARG A 58 -22.37 -10.63 4.97
C ARG A 58 -21.00 -11.13 4.52
N VAL A 59 -19.95 -10.45 4.97
CA VAL A 59 -18.58 -10.95 4.82
C VAL A 59 -18.34 -11.99 5.93
N PHE A 60 -17.98 -13.19 5.52
CA PHE A 60 -17.68 -14.29 6.42
C PHE A 60 -16.18 -14.48 6.50
N LEU A 61 -15.65 -14.69 7.71
CA LEU A 61 -14.32 -15.27 7.85
C LEU A 61 -14.40 -16.75 7.42
N PRO A 62 -13.45 -17.25 6.61
CA PRO A 62 -13.41 -18.66 6.27
C PRO A 62 -13.32 -19.50 7.55
N GLY A 63 -14.13 -20.56 7.62
CA GLY A 63 -14.10 -21.49 8.74
C GLY A 63 -12.76 -22.20 8.85
N VAL A 64 -12.20 -22.29 10.05
CA VAL A 64 -10.89 -22.92 10.31
C VAL A 64 -11.09 -24.19 11.14
N ASN A 65 -10.37 -25.27 10.82
CA ASN A 65 -10.37 -26.55 11.55
C ASN A 65 -11.77 -27.14 11.86
N GLY A 66 -12.65 -27.13 10.86
CA GLY A 66 -14.01 -27.67 11.00
C GLY A 66 -15.00 -26.76 11.73
N GLN A 67 -14.61 -25.54 12.11
CA GLN A 67 -15.56 -24.53 12.60
C GLN A 67 -16.31 -23.87 11.44
N PRO A 68 -17.61 -23.57 11.61
CA PRO A 68 -18.40 -22.89 10.58
C PRO A 68 -17.89 -21.45 10.36
N PRO A 69 -17.99 -20.94 9.11
CA PRO A 69 -17.61 -19.56 8.80
C PRO A 69 -18.39 -18.58 9.68
N THR A 70 -17.66 -17.68 10.35
CA THR A 70 -18.25 -16.73 11.31
C THR A 70 -18.64 -15.46 10.57
N PRO A 71 -19.93 -15.04 10.62
CA PRO A 71 -20.35 -13.77 10.03
C PRO A 71 -19.73 -12.60 10.80
N LEU A 72 -19.05 -11.70 10.09
CA LEU A 72 -18.62 -10.42 10.67
C LEU A 72 -19.79 -9.45 10.70
N SER A 73 -19.94 -8.71 11.81
CA SER A 73 -20.87 -7.58 11.86
C SER A 73 -20.38 -6.45 10.93
N GLN A 74 -21.28 -5.63 10.39
CA GLN A 74 -20.91 -4.50 9.52
C GLN A 74 -19.94 -3.53 10.23
N ALA A 75 -20.16 -3.27 11.52
CA ALA A 75 -19.28 -2.43 12.34
C ALA A 75 -17.88 -3.06 12.51
N THR A 76 -17.82 -4.38 12.69
CA THR A 76 -16.55 -5.12 12.74
C THR A 76 -15.82 -5.07 11.40
N LEU A 77 -16.56 -5.25 10.29
CA LEU A 77 -16.01 -5.20 8.94
C LEU A 77 -15.41 -3.82 8.63
N GLN A 78 -16.15 -2.74 8.90
CA GLN A 78 -15.65 -1.38 8.73
C GLN A 78 -14.39 -1.10 9.57
N ARG A 79 -14.34 -1.62 10.80
CA ARG A 79 -13.15 -1.50 11.65
C ARG A 79 -11.95 -2.24 11.07
N VAL A 80 -12.15 -3.47 10.57
CA VAL A 80 -11.10 -4.28 9.94
C VAL A 80 -10.57 -3.60 8.69
N VAL A 81 -11.45 -3.14 7.80
CA VAL A 81 -11.08 -2.44 6.56
C VAL A 81 -10.26 -1.20 6.90
N LYS A 82 -10.79 -0.31 7.75
CA LYS A 82 -10.07 0.91 8.15
C LYS A 82 -8.71 0.60 8.79
N THR A 83 -8.67 -0.38 9.69
CA THR A 83 -7.41 -0.77 10.35
C THR A 83 -6.39 -1.32 9.36
N SER A 84 -6.86 -2.09 8.37
CA SER A 84 -5.98 -2.62 7.32
C SER A 84 -5.47 -1.54 6.38
N GLU A 85 -6.29 -0.54 6.03
CA GLU A 85 -5.90 0.62 5.21
C GLU A 85 -4.88 1.49 5.94
N ASP A 86 -5.14 1.81 7.22
CA ASP A 86 -4.23 2.61 8.05
C ASP A 86 -2.87 1.89 8.21
N MET A 87 -2.89 0.56 8.42
CA MET A 87 -1.69 -0.27 8.51
C MET A 87 -0.93 -0.34 7.18
N ALA A 88 -1.63 -0.53 6.06
CA ALA A 88 -1.03 -0.55 4.73
C ALA A 88 -0.38 0.80 4.39
N LEU A 89 -1.04 1.91 4.74
CA LEU A 89 -0.47 3.25 4.55
C LEU A 89 0.79 3.46 5.40
N ALA A 90 0.76 3.09 6.69
CA ALA A 90 1.93 3.20 7.56
C ALA A 90 3.11 2.37 7.04
N HIS A 91 2.82 1.15 6.58
CA HIS A 91 3.79 0.25 5.97
C HIS A 91 4.39 0.84 4.69
N GLU A 92 3.56 1.37 3.79
CA GLU A 92 4.03 2.03 2.56
C GLU A 92 4.93 3.23 2.87
N ILE A 93 4.58 4.06 3.85
CA ILE A 93 5.43 5.19 4.26
C ILE A 93 6.80 4.71 4.80
N ALA A 94 6.83 3.58 5.51
CA ALA A 94 8.07 3.03 6.07
C ALA A 94 8.95 2.34 5.01
N VAL A 95 8.37 1.49 4.18
CA VAL A 95 9.06 0.61 3.23
C VAL A 95 9.32 1.28 1.87
N ASN A 96 8.57 2.33 1.52
CA ASN A 96 8.76 3.04 0.26
C ASN A 96 9.34 4.44 0.45
N ALA A 97 10.64 4.61 0.16
CA ALA A 97 11.29 5.91 0.34
C ALA A 97 10.70 7.00 -0.58
N ASP A 98 10.25 6.60 -1.76
CA ASP A 98 9.75 7.51 -2.80
C ASP A 98 8.24 7.71 -2.74
N PHE A 99 7.55 7.15 -1.74
CA PHE A 99 6.11 7.27 -1.59
C PHE A 99 5.68 8.73 -1.49
N LYS A 100 4.76 9.12 -2.37
CA LYS A 100 4.13 10.44 -2.38
C LYS A 100 2.66 10.24 -2.68
N LEU A 101 1.83 11.03 -2.03
CA LEU A 101 0.43 11.18 -2.37
C LEU A 101 0.36 11.76 -3.78
N LYS A 102 -0.35 11.05 -4.65
CA LYS A 102 -0.67 11.51 -6.00
C LYS A 102 -2.11 12.02 -6.01
N PRO A 103 -2.43 12.99 -6.89
CA PRO A 103 -3.84 13.25 -7.18
C PRO A 103 -4.50 11.95 -7.68
N PRO A 104 -5.82 11.79 -7.49
CA PRO A 104 -6.54 10.74 -8.16
C PRO A 104 -6.27 10.87 -9.66
N SER A 105 -5.54 9.92 -10.24
CA SER A 105 -5.20 9.91 -11.66
C SER A 105 -6.49 9.82 -12.46
N GLU A 106 -6.77 10.81 -13.31
CA GLU A 106 -7.87 10.72 -14.29
C GLU A 106 -7.61 9.57 -15.29
N GLU A 107 -6.34 9.20 -15.47
CA GLU A 107 -5.86 8.17 -16.41
C GLU A 107 -6.24 6.73 -16.01
N ASP A 108 -6.41 6.42 -14.72
CA ASP A 108 -6.66 5.02 -14.30
C ASP A 108 -8.11 4.56 -14.54
N SER A 109 -8.98 5.41 -15.10
CA SER A 109 -10.42 5.14 -15.11
C SER A 109 -11.23 5.83 -16.22
N GLU A 110 -10.62 6.17 -17.36
CA GLU A 110 -11.31 6.85 -18.47
C GLU A 110 -12.60 6.12 -18.93
N ASN A 111 -12.76 4.83 -18.62
CA ASN A 111 -13.91 4.00 -19.01
C ASN A 111 -14.80 3.48 -17.85
N THR A 112 -14.84 4.12 -16.69
CA THR A 112 -15.79 3.74 -15.63
C THR A 112 -17.00 4.68 -15.54
N LEU A 113 -18.17 4.11 -15.23
CA LEU A 113 -19.41 4.84 -14.95
C LEU A 113 -19.18 5.95 -13.90
N HIS A 114 -18.35 5.68 -12.89
CA HIS A 114 -18.01 6.64 -11.84
C HIS A 114 -17.37 7.92 -12.40
N THR A 115 -16.42 7.79 -13.34
CA THR A 115 -15.74 8.93 -13.96
C THR A 115 -16.68 9.74 -14.85
N ALA A 116 -17.57 9.06 -15.59
CA ALA A 116 -18.61 9.73 -16.38
C ALA A 116 -19.59 10.50 -15.48
N VAL A 117 -20.08 9.89 -14.40
CA VAL A 117 -20.97 10.55 -13.43
C VAL A 117 -20.27 11.75 -12.79
N ARG A 118 -19.03 11.58 -12.33
CA ARG A 118 -18.23 12.66 -11.75
C ARG A 118 -18.07 13.83 -12.73
N ARG A 119 -17.66 13.56 -13.97
CA ARG A 119 -17.49 14.59 -15.00
C ARG A 119 -18.79 15.35 -15.27
N THR A 120 -19.90 14.63 -15.40
CA THR A 120 -21.22 15.25 -15.62
C THR A 120 -21.64 16.13 -14.46
N MET A 121 -21.45 15.67 -13.21
CA MET A 121 -21.75 16.47 -12.01
C MET A 121 -20.87 17.72 -11.90
N HIS A 122 -19.56 17.58 -12.10
CA HIS A 122 -18.64 18.73 -12.11
C HIS A 122 -19.00 19.75 -13.20
N THR A 123 -19.38 19.27 -14.39
CA THR A 123 -19.82 20.14 -15.50
C THR A 123 -21.13 20.85 -15.15
N ALA A 124 -22.11 20.13 -14.62
CA ALA A 124 -23.38 20.71 -14.20
C ALA A 124 -23.19 21.78 -13.10
N TYR A 125 -22.30 21.52 -12.13
CA TYR A 125 -21.97 22.47 -11.08
C TYR A 125 -21.43 23.79 -11.65
N TRP A 126 -20.45 23.74 -12.56
CA TRP A 126 -19.88 24.95 -13.14
C TRP A 126 -20.83 25.67 -14.10
N ASN A 127 -21.71 24.94 -14.80
CA ASN A 127 -22.77 25.54 -15.61
C ASN A 127 -23.73 26.35 -14.72
N LEU A 128 -24.10 25.85 -13.54
CA LEU A 128 -24.92 26.59 -12.58
C LEU A 128 -24.22 27.85 -12.06
N VAL A 129 -22.92 27.77 -11.74
CA VAL A 129 -22.12 28.95 -11.34
C VAL A 129 -22.12 30.00 -12.44
N GLN A 130 -21.98 29.57 -13.70
CA GLN A 130 -21.99 30.47 -14.85
C GLN A 130 -23.36 31.11 -15.06
N GLU A 131 -24.45 30.35 -14.92
CA GLU A 131 -25.82 30.86 -15.03
C GLU A 131 -26.15 31.88 -13.91
N ASP A 132 -25.73 31.60 -12.67
CA ASP A 132 -25.91 32.48 -11.53
C ASP A 132 -25.22 33.84 -11.73
N LEU A 133 -24.00 33.82 -12.28
CA LEU A 133 -23.21 35.03 -12.50
C LEU A 133 -23.59 35.78 -13.78
N ALA A 134 -24.17 35.11 -14.77
CA ALA A 134 -24.59 35.70 -16.04
C ALA A 134 -26.03 36.27 -16.03
N SER A 135 -26.80 36.01 -14.97
CA SER A 135 -28.17 36.51 -14.81
C SER A 135 -28.22 38.05 -14.73
N ASP A 136 -29.31 38.67 -15.23
CA ASP A 136 -29.53 40.14 -15.23
C ASP A 136 -29.37 40.78 -13.84
N GLN A 137 -29.73 40.02 -12.79
CA GLN A 137 -29.28 40.27 -11.42
C GLN A 137 -28.37 39.10 -11.01
N PRO A 138 -27.05 39.34 -10.89
CA PRO A 138 -26.12 38.28 -10.52
C PRO A 138 -26.46 37.73 -9.15
N ARG A 139 -26.61 36.40 -9.06
CA ARG A 139 -26.76 35.70 -7.79
C ARG A 139 -25.38 35.19 -7.36
N TYR A 140 -25.01 35.46 -6.12
CA TYR A 140 -23.68 35.13 -5.60
C TYR A 140 -23.67 33.91 -4.68
N ASP A 141 -24.79 33.20 -4.53
CA ASP A 141 -24.94 32.10 -3.58
C ASP A 141 -23.88 31.01 -3.78
N MET A 142 -23.65 30.59 -5.03
CA MET A 142 -22.64 29.57 -5.34
C MET A 142 -21.21 30.10 -5.21
N ALA A 143 -20.96 31.33 -5.66
CA ALA A 143 -19.65 31.98 -5.52
C ALA A 143 -19.27 32.14 -4.03
N MET A 144 -20.23 32.44 -3.16
CA MET A 144 -20.01 32.56 -1.72
C MET A 144 -19.64 31.22 -1.08
N LYS A 145 -20.28 30.11 -1.50
CA LYS A 145 -19.88 28.76 -1.07
C LYS A 145 -18.44 28.45 -1.48
N ILE A 146 -18.07 28.76 -2.73
CA ILE A 146 -16.70 28.57 -3.24
C ILE A 146 -15.71 29.37 -2.41
N LEU A 147 -15.98 30.65 -2.14
CA LEU A 147 -15.12 31.50 -1.30
C LEU A 147 -15.00 30.96 0.13
N GLY A 148 -16.07 30.41 0.70
CA GLY A 148 -16.05 29.72 1.98
C GLY A 148 -15.14 28.48 1.97
N ASP A 149 -15.16 27.69 0.90
CA ASP A 149 -14.30 26.52 0.75
C ASP A 149 -12.83 26.88 0.48
N VAL A 150 -12.58 28.00 -0.21
CA VAL A 150 -11.25 28.61 -0.34
C VAL A 150 -10.71 29.00 1.04
N LYS A 151 -11.52 29.70 1.85
CA LYS A 151 -11.15 30.09 3.22
C LYS A 151 -10.80 28.88 4.09
N LYS A 152 -11.64 27.83 4.07
CA LYS A 152 -11.38 26.58 4.80
C LYS A 152 -10.08 25.92 4.33
N SER A 153 -9.85 25.86 3.03
CA SER A 153 -8.64 25.24 2.46
C SER A 153 -7.36 25.97 2.91
N PHE A 154 -7.33 27.30 2.85
CA PHE A 154 -6.20 28.07 3.36
C PHE A 154 -6.04 27.99 4.88
N THR A 155 -7.13 27.88 5.62
CA THR A 155 -7.08 27.65 7.07
C THR A 155 -6.31 26.38 7.40
N VAL A 156 -6.48 25.32 6.60
CA VAL A 156 -5.69 24.09 6.73
C VAL A 156 -4.24 24.30 6.29
N LEU A 157 -4.02 24.91 5.12
CA LEU A 157 -2.69 25.08 4.53
C LEU A 157 -1.75 25.99 5.34
N LEU A 158 -2.28 27.04 5.98
CA LEU A 158 -1.46 28.04 6.68
C LEU A 158 -1.41 27.82 8.20
N ARG A 159 -2.11 26.81 8.72
CA ARG A 159 -2.22 26.54 10.16
C ARG A 159 -0.84 26.37 10.79
N GLY A 160 -0.52 27.17 11.81
CA GLY A 160 0.74 27.07 12.56
C GLY A 160 1.97 27.64 11.83
N ASN A 161 1.83 28.11 10.60
CA ASN A 161 2.91 28.72 9.82
C ASN A 161 2.79 30.25 9.75
N ASN A 162 1.62 30.78 9.40
CA ASN A 162 1.42 32.21 9.08
C ASN A 162 0.11 32.79 9.64
N ASP A 163 -0.01 32.85 10.96
CA ASP A 163 -1.24 33.31 11.65
C ASP A 163 -1.67 34.73 11.28
N ARG A 164 -0.70 35.63 11.02
CA ARG A 164 -0.99 37.00 10.56
C ARG A 164 -1.68 37.02 9.19
N THR A 165 -1.24 36.15 8.28
CA THR A 165 -1.80 36.03 6.94
C THR A 165 -3.18 35.37 6.99
N LEU A 166 -3.37 34.40 7.89
CA LEU A 166 -4.68 33.81 8.18
C LEU A 166 -5.68 34.81 8.75
N ALA A 167 -5.28 35.65 9.69
CA ALA A 167 -6.14 36.71 10.23
C ALA A 167 -6.63 37.65 9.12
N ARG A 168 -5.70 38.13 8.27
CA ARG A 168 -6.05 38.97 7.12
C ARG A 168 -6.95 38.25 6.11
N LEU A 169 -6.70 36.97 5.85
CA LEU A 169 -7.57 36.17 4.98
C LEU A 169 -8.99 36.05 5.56
N ASN A 170 -9.13 35.85 6.87
CA ASN A 170 -10.42 35.75 7.52
C ASN A 170 -11.21 37.06 7.48
N GLU A 171 -10.52 38.21 7.50
CA GLU A 171 -11.14 39.53 7.31
C GLU A 171 -11.60 39.74 5.86
N VAL A 172 -10.77 39.38 4.86
CA VAL A 172 -11.11 39.55 3.43
C VAL A 172 -12.21 38.57 2.98
N LEU A 173 -12.20 37.34 3.49
CA LEU A 173 -13.19 36.30 3.21
C LEU A 173 -14.19 36.17 4.38
N ASP A 174 -14.65 37.29 4.93
CA ASP A 174 -15.71 37.28 5.94
C ASP A 174 -17.08 37.07 5.29
N GLU A 175 -17.81 36.04 5.75
CA GLU A 175 -19.07 35.62 5.16
C GLU A 175 -20.16 36.69 5.32
N ALA A 176 -20.22 37.32 6.50
CA ALA A 176 -21.21 38.36 6.78
C ALA A 176 -20.95 39.61 5.92
N THR A 177 -19.70 40.01 5.78
CA THR A 177 -19.30 41.17 4.96
C THR A 177 -19.56 40.92 3.47
N ILE A 178 -19.21 39.74 2.95
CA ILE A 178 -19.47 39.37 1.55
C ILE A 178 -20.98 39.32 1.27
N GLN A 179 -21.77 38.77 2.19
CA GLN A 179 -23.23 38.70 2.04
C GLN A 179 -23.86 40.10 1.98
N GLN A 180 -23.42 41.02 2.84
CA GLN A 180 -23.87 42.41 2.81
C GLN A 180 -23.50 43.08 1.49
N GLN A 181 -22.26 42.94 1.03
CA GLN A 181 -21.81 43.52 -0.25
C GLN A 181 -22.58 42.96 -1.44
N ALA A 182 -22.93 41.68 -1.41
CA ALA A 182 -23.77 41.06 -2.44
C ALA A 182 -25.20 41.65 -2.45
N GLN A 183 -25.82 41.84 -1.28
CA GLN A 183 -27.17 42.40 -1.17
C GLN A 183 -27.25 43.85 -1.67
N PHE A 184 -26.21 44.65 -1.44
CA PHE A 184 -26.13 46.03 -1.91
C PHE A 184 -25.56 46.17 -3.34
N GLY A 185 -25.21 45.05 -4.00
CA GLY A 185 -24.67 45.06 -5.36
C GLY A 185 -23.27 45.68 -5.48
N THR A 186 -22.50 45.74 -4.38
CA THR A 186 -21.16 46.34 -4.34
C THR A 186 -20.03 45.30 -4.27
N LEU A 187 -20.34 44.01 -4.43
CA LEU A 187 -19.36 42.93 -4.31
C LEU A 187 -18.39 42.93 -5.50
N ASP A 188 -17.10 43.10 -5.21
CA ASP A 188 -16.03 42.97 -6.21
C ASP A 188 -15.32 41.62 -6.09
N LEU A 189 -15.81 40.63 -6.85
CA LEU A 189 -15.20 39.30 -6.96
C LEU A 189 -13.77 39.35 -7.49
N ARG A 190 -13.41 40.34 -8.33
CA ARG A 190 -12.08 40.42 -8.94
C ARG A 190 -11.03 40.81 -7.91
N SER A 191 -11.32 41.78 -7.04
CA SER A 191 -10.42 42.15 -5.94
C SER A 191 -10.17 40.97 -4.99
N ILE A 192 -11.23 40.24 -4.62
CA ILE A 192 -11.14 39.07 -3.73
C ILE A 192 -10.29 37.96 -4.38
N THR A 193 -10.60 37.60 -5.62
CA THR A 193 -9.88 36.54 -6.34
C THR A 193 -8.42 36.90 -6.60
N ASN A 194 -8.11 38.17 -6.93
CA ASN A 194 -6.72 38.63 -7.06
C ASN A 194 -5.95 38.52 -5.74
N TYR A 195 -6.56 38.91 -4.62
CA TYR A 195 -5.94 38.74 -3.31
C TYR A 195 -5.65 37.26 -3.00
N VAL A 196 -6.61 36.37 -3.31
CA VAL A 196 -6.43 34.92 -3.16
C VAL A 196 -5.28 34.42 -4.04
N ILE A 197 -5.21 34.80 -5.31
CA ILE A 197 -4.15 34.38 -6.24
C ILE A 197 -2.78 34.90 -5.79
N GLU A 198 -2.70 36.13 -5.27
CA GLU A 198 -1.47 36.65 -4.66
C GLU A 198 -1.04 35.85 -3.43
N LEU A 199 -2.01 35.44 -2.61
CA LEU A 199 -1.75 34.59 -1.46
C LEU A 199 -1.27 33.20 -1.88
N MET A 200 -1.88 32.60 -2.92
CA MET A 200 -1.42 31.34 -3.51
C MET A 200 0.03 31.46 -3.95
N GLY A 201 0.39 32.51 -4.69
CA GLY A 201 1.77 32.74 -5.14
C GLY A 201 2.80 32.90 -4.01
N LYS A 202 2.36 33.23 -2.78
CA LYS A 202 3.24 33.29 -1.61
C LYS A 202 3.31 31.97 -0.83
N ALA A 203 2.32 31.10 -1.00
CA ALA A 203 2.16 29.85 -0.24
C ALA A 203 2.46 28.58 -1.07
N CYS A 204 2.51 28.70 -2.40
CA CYS A 204 2.78 27.59 -3.32
C CYS A 204 4.24 27.15 -3.33
N ALA A 205 4.47 25.91 -3.77
CA ALA A 205 5.79 25.41 -4.13
C ALA A 205 6.21 25.94 -5.52
N LEU A 206 7.52 26.02 -5.77
CA LEU A 206 8.12 26.58 -6.99
C LEU A 206 7.58 25.98 -8.30
N ASN A 207 7.23 24.69 -8.28
CA ASN A 207 6.67 23.98 -9.44
C ASN A 207 5.25 24.42 -9.81
N ARG A 208 4.57 25.21 -8.98
CA ARG A 208 3.20 25.70 -9.22
C ARG A 208 3.14 27.17 -9.60
N ASP A 209 4.28 27.85 -9.70
CA ASP A 209 4.33 29.27 -10.04
C ASP A 209 3.74 29.55 -11.43
N GLU A 210 3.88 28.62 -12.38
CA GLU A 210 3.29 28.72 -13.71
C GLU A 210 1.75 28.64 -13.68
N GLU A 211 1.18 27.73 -12.89
CA GLU A 211 -0.28 27.62 -12.69
C GLU A 211 -0.83 28.92 -12.07
N VAL A 212 -0.19 29.45 -11.03
CA VAL A 212 -0.59 30.71 -10.41
C VAL A 212 -0.46 31.88 -11.39
N ALA A 213 0.60 31.91 -12.21
CA ALA A 213 0.77 32.92 -13.25
C ALA A 213 -0.30 32.84 -14.34
N ALA A 214 -0.75 31.63 -14.70
CA ALA A 214 -1.87 31.43 -15.62
C ALA A 214 -3.18 31.98 -15.04
N LEU A 215 -3.45 31.72 -13.74
CA LEU A 215 -4.62 32.29 -13.05
C LEU A 215 -4.62 33.82 -13.04
N LYS A 216 -3.45 34.45 -12.84
CA LYS A 216 -3.31 35.92 -12.88
C LYS A 216 -3.63 36.53 -14.25
N ARG A 217 -3.44 35.77 -15.34
CA ARG A 217 -3.71 36.22 -16.71
C ARG A 217 -5.16 36.01 -17.12
N GLN A 218 -5.91 35.19 -16.39
CA GLN A 218 -7.27 34.85 -16.74
C GLN A 218 -8.23 36.03 -16.50
N THR A 219 -9.19 36.21 -17.41
CA THR A 219 -10.17 37.29 -17.33
C THR A 219 -11.56 36.81 -16.93
N ASP A 220 -11.93 35.57 -17.27
CA ASP A 220 -13.23 35.00 -16.90
C ASP A 220 -13.29 34.65 -15.40
N THR A 221 -14.29 35.19 -14.70
CA THR A 221 -14.50 35.00 -13.26
C THR A 221 -14.77 33.53 -12.91
N VAL A 222 -15.54 32.82 -13.74
CA VAL A 222 -15.86 31.40 -13.49
C VAL A 222 -14.61 30.55 -13.63
N ALA A 223 -13.85 30.75 -14.70
CA ALA A 223 -12.57 30.08 -14.90
C ALA A 223 -11.55 30.40 -13.79
N ILE A 224 -11.51 31.63 -13.27
CA ILE A 224 -10.66 32.00 -12.12
C ILE A 224 -11.08 31.20 -10.88
N LEU A 225 -12.37 31.20 -10.51
CA LEU A 225 -12.87 30.48 -9.33
C LEU A 225 -12.59 28.99 -9.43
N ARG A 226 -12.80 28.41 -10.62
CA ARG A 226 -12.49 27.01 -10.90
C ARG A 226 -11.01 26.71 -10.74
N GLY A 227 -10.16 27.51 -11.39
CA GLY A 227 -8.72 27.31 -11.35
C GLY A 227 -8.13 27.52 -9.95
N ILE A 228 -8.69 28.42 -9.15
CA ILE A 228 -8.34 28.59 -7.72
C ILE A 228 -8.61 27.28 -6.96
N LEU A 229 -9.79 26.67 -7.10
CA LEU A 229 -10.12 25.42 -6.41
C LEU A 229 -9.22 24.27 -6.85
N GLU A 230 -9.02 24.09 -8.17
CA GLU A 230 -8.15 23.04 -8.72
C GLU A 230 -6.71 23.19 -8.20
N THR A 231 -6.17 24.41 -8.22
CA THR A 231 -4.82 24.68 -7.69
C THR A 231 -4.75 24.47 -6.18
N LEU A 232 -5.80 24.82 -5.43
CA LEU A 232 -5.84 24.55 -3.98
C LEU A 232 -5.84 23.05 -3.66
N GLU A 233 -6.48 22.22 -4.46
CA GLU A 233 -6.39 20.76 -4.32
C GLU A 233 -4.96 20.25 -4.57
N HIS A 234 -4.28 20.78 -5.58
CA HIS A 234 -2.85 20.50 -5.80
C HIS A 234 -1.99 20.93 -4.60
N MET A 235 -2.23 22.15 -4.06
CA MET A 235 -1.51 22.65 -2.90
C MET A 235 -1.72 21.79 -1.64
N LYS A 236 -2.91 21.22 -1.44
CA LYS A 236 -3.17 20.28 -0.33
C LYS A 236 -2.32 19.02 -0.44
N ILE A 237 -2.20 18.47 -1.64
CA ILE A 237 -1.34 17.30 -1.91
C ILE A 237 0.13 17.67 -1.70
N ASP A 238 0.56 18.83 -2.18
CA ASP A 238 1.94 19.32 -2.00
C ASP A 238 2.27 19.50 -0.51
N MET A 239 1.36 20.10 0.27
CA MET A 239 1.50 20.24 1.73
C MET A 239 1.53 18.87 2.43
N ALA A 240 0.64 17.96 2.07
CA ALA A 240 0.61 16.62 2.65
C ALA A 240 1.91 15.85 2.35
N ASN A 241 2.44 15.96 1.13
CA ASN A 241 3.73 15.39 0.73
C ASN A 241 4.91 16.04 1.46
N TYR A 242 4.87 17.36 1.70
CA TYR A 242 5.87 18.06 2.50
C TYR A 242 5.86 17.58 3.96
N ILE A 243 4.68 17.55 4.60
CA ILE A 243 4.52 17.05 5.97
C ILE A 243 4.99 15.60 6.06
N LEU A 244 4.60 14.77 5.09
CA LEU A 244 5.05 13.38 4.99
C LEU A 244 6.58 13.30 4.90
N HIS A 245 7.21 14.12 4.05
CA HIS A 245 8.66 14.14 3.92
C HIS A 245 9.37 14.52 5.24
N VAL A 246 8.86 15.55 5.94
CA VAL A 246 9.44 16.01 7.22
C VAL A 246 9.22 14.99 8.34
N THR A 247 8.06 14.36 8.40
CA THR A 247 7.69 13.43 9.48
C THR A 247 8.10 11.98 9.22
N ARG A 248 8.48 11.62 7.99
CA ARG A 248 8.79 10.23 7.58
C ARG A 248 9.75 9.52 8.54
N GLN A 249 10.80 10.20 8.98
CA GLN A 249 11.79 9.61 9.89
C GLN A 249 11.16 9.20 11.24
N GLN A 250 10.22 10.00 11.74
CA GLN A 250 9.48 9.67 12.96
C GLN A 250 8.52 8.49 12.69
N VAL A 251 7.81 8.51 11.56
CA VAL A 251 6.91 7.41 11.17
C VAL A 251 7.66 6.09 11.05
N VAL A 252 8.84 6.08 10.42
CA VAL A 252 9.70 4.89 10.30
C VAL A 252 10.15 4.35 11.66
N ARG A 253 10.44 5.23 12.64
CA ARG A 253 10.83 4.79 14.00
C ARG A 253 9.70 4.12 14.76
N SER A 254 8.46 4.58 14.55
CA SER A 254 7.28 4.04 15.23
C SER A 254 6.52 2.97 14.45
N SER A 255 6.82 2.79 13.16
CA SER A 255 6.02 1.94 12.25
C SER A 255 5.97 0.48 12.73
N ILE A 256 7.09 -0.06 13.22
CA ILE A 256 7.15 -1.45 13.70
C ILE A 256 6.22 -1.65 14.90
N ALA A 257 6.28 -0.77 15.89
CA ALA A 257 5.42 -0.84 17.06
C ALA A 257 3.94 -0.68 16.68
N TYR A 258 3.66 0.24 15.75
CA TYR A 258 2.32 0.47 15.22
C TYR A 258 1.77 -0.75 14.46
N GLU A 259 2.53 -1.31 13.51
CA GLU A 259 2.14 -2.49 12.74
C GLU A 259 1.97 -3.71 13.66
N ARG A 260 2.85 -3.91 14.65
CA ARG A 260 2.68 -4.97 15.67
C ARG A 260 1.37 -4.81 16.45
N ALA A 261 1.05 -3.60 16.89
CA ALA A 261 -0.19 -3.32 17.62
C ALA A 261 -1.43 -3.58 16.74
N LYS A 262 -1.40 -3.11 15.48
CA LYS A 262 -2.50 -3.32 14.53
C LYS A 262 -2.64 -4.77 14.10
N PHE A 263 -1.54 -5.50 13.92
CA PHE A 263 -1.55 -6.93 13.68
C PHE A 263 -2.22 -7.69 14.83
N ASN A 264 -1.89 -7.35 16.08
CA ASN A 264 -2.52 -7.96 17.25
C ASN A 264 -4.02 -7.65 17.34
N GLU A 265 -4.45 -6.44 16.98
CA GLU A 265 -5.86 -6.07 16.88
C GLU A 265 -6.58 -6.92 15.81
N LEU A 266 -6.01 -7.00 14.61
CA LEU A 266 -6.56 -7.80 13.51
C LEU A 266 -6.62 -9.29 13.87
N LYS A 267 -5.60 -9.81 14.56
CA LYS A 267 -5.55 -11.20 15.02
C LYS A 267 -6.68 -11.52 16.01
N GLN A 268 -7.02 -10.60 16.92
CA GLN A 268 -8.14 -10.78 17.84
C GLN A 268 -9.50 -10.83 17.14
N VAL A 269 -9.65 -10.09 16.03
CA VAL A 269 -10.90 -9.99 15.28
C VAL A 269 -11.05 -11.09 14.24
N CYS A 270 -9.98 -11.39 13.51
CA CYS A 270 -9.97 -12.31 12.36
C CYS A 270 -9.51 -13.74 12.71
N GLY A 271 -8.98 -13.95 13.92
CA GLY A 271 -8.43 -15.22 14.36
C GLY A 271 -6.93 -15.38 14.09
N ASP A 272 -6.34 -16.42 14.67
CA ASP A 272 -4.91 -16.74 14.61
C ASP A 272 -4.62 -17.85 13.59
N ASN A 273 -4.92 -17.61 12.31
CA ASN A 273 -4.73 -18.60 11.26
C ASN A 273 -4.12 -17.99 9.98
N PHE A 274 -2.89 -18.39 9.66
CA PHE A 274 -2.16 -17.96 8.47
C PHE A 274 -1.53 -19.19 7.78
N PRO A 275 -2.33 -19.97 7.04
CA PRO A 275 -1.89 -21.26 6.47
C PRO A 275 -0.74 -21.11 5.47
N LEU A 276 -0.74 -20.09 4.60
CA LEU A 276 0.33 -19.91 3.61
C LEU A 276 1.64 -19.52 4.28
N THR A 277 1.57 -18.71 5.33
CA THR A 277 2.71 -18.35 6.18
C THR A 277 3.25 -19.58 6.89
N LEU A 278 2.38 -20.44 7.42
CA LEU A 278 2.79 -21.68 8.09
C LEU A 278 3.49 -22.65 7.13
N GLU A 279 2.89 -22.90 5.96
CA GLU A 279 3.49 -23.75 4.93
C GLU A 279 4.83 -23.19 4.43
N TRP A 280 4.93 -21.87 4.25
CA TRP A 280 6.17 -21.22 3.85
C TRP A 280 7.28 -21.40 4.90
N LEU A 281 6.96 -21.23 6.19
CA LEU A 281 7.91 -21.48 7.28
C LEU A 281 8.32 -22.96 7.33
N GLN A 282 7.38 -23.91 7.23
CA GLN A 282 7.67 -25.35 7.24
C GLN A 282 8.61 -25.79 6.12
N ARG A 283 8.50 -25.19 4.92
CA ARG A 283 9.35 -25.53 3.77
C ARG A 283 10.81 -25.12 3.94
N HIS A 284 11.08 -24.06 4.72
CA HIS A 284 12.39 -23.39 4.72
C HIS A 284 13.04 -23.30 6.10
N VAL A 285 12.28 -23.49 7.18
CA VAL A 285 12.81 -23.54 8.54
C VAL A 285 12.80 -25.01 8.98
N PRO A 286 13.98 -25.66 9.11
CA PRO A 286 14.02 -27.05 9.53
C PRO A 286 13.43 -27.21 10.93
N GLN A 287 12.57 -28.21 11.12
CA GLN A 287 12.21 -28.71 12.45
C GLN A 287 13.50 -29.18 13.11
N GLN A 288 13.80 -28.68 14.32
CA GLN A 288 14.93 -29.19 15.10
C GLN A 288 14.69 -30.67 15.38
N THR A 289 15.24 -31.53 14.53
CA THR A 289 15.26 -32.98 14.72
C THR A 289 16.61 -33.31 15.37
N ASP A 290 16.56 -33.62 16.66
CA ASP A 290 17.60 -34.30 17.45
C ASP A 290 19.08 -33.96 17.11
N ALA A 291 19.51 -32.76 17.51
CA ALA A 291 20.93 -32.55 17.81
C ALA A 291 21.24 -33.22 19.16
N THR A 292 21.72 -34.45 19.07
CA THR A 292 22.34 -35.21 20.17
C THR A 292 23.35 -34.36 20.96
N ALA A 293 23.16 -34.34 22.29
CA ALA A 293 24.15 -34.12 23.34
C ALA A 293 25.40 -33.27 23.00
N GLY A 294 25.26 -31.96 23.13
CA GLY A 294 26.39 -31.02 23.20
C GLY A 294 25.94 -29.75 23.93
N ARG A 295 25.68 -29.85 25.23
CA ARG A 295 25.52 -28.67 26.10
C ARG A 295 26.87 -27.97 26.22
N ASP A 296 27.18 -27.09 25.28
CA ASP A 296 27.99 -25.92 25.57
C ASP A 296 27.03 -24.78 25.92
N ASN A 297 27.03 -24.42 27.20
CA ASN A 297 26.28 -23.31 27.75
C ASN A 297 26.71 -22.01 27.07
N ASN A 298 26.01 -21.64 26.00
CA ASN A 298 25.78 -20.24 25.65
C ASN A 298 24.28 -20.09 25.46
N GLN A 299 23.58 -19.93 26.59
CA GLN A 299 22.25 -19.34 26.56
C GLN A 299 22.36 -17.99 25.85
N PRO A 300 21.55 -17.69 24.82
CA PRO A 300 21.24 -16.31 24.56
C PRO A 300 20.50 -15.83 25.81
N GLU A 301 21.08 -14.86 26.52
CA GLU A 301 20.37 -14.18 27.59
C GLU A 301 19.01 -13.77 27.04
N ALA A 302 17.95 -14.33 27.65
CA ALA A 302 16.64 -13.75 27.52
C ALA A 302 16.75 -12.34 28.09
N THR A 303 16.93 -11.35 27.23
CA THR A 303 16.58 -9.97 27.54
C THR A 303 15.06 -9.92 27.66
N GLY A 304 14.58 -10.40 28.80
CA GLY A 304 13.38 -9.88 29.43
C GLY A 304 13.65 -8.41 29.78
N GLN A 305 13.66 -7.57 28.76
CA GLN A 305 13.46 -6.14 28.91
C GLN A 305 12.08 -5.86 28.33
N GLN A 306 11.09 -5.81 29.24
CA GLN A 306 10.10 -4.74 29.18
C GLN A 306 10.89 -3.42 29.29
N GLY A 307 11.54 -3.04 28.19
CA GLY A 307 12.18 -1.76 27.99
C GLY A 307 11.26 -0.95 27.11
N ASP A 308 10.95 0.26 27.56
CA ASP A 308 10.15 1.23 26.83
C ASP A 308 10.57 1.34 25.37
N ALA A 309 9.59 1.58 24.50
CA ALA A 309 9.67 1.61 23.05
C ALA A 309 10.58 2.73 22.51
N GLU A 310 11.90 2.61 22.68
CA GLU A 310 12.90 3.44 22.01
C GLU A 310 13.60 2.63 20.91
N GLY A 311 13.11 2.82 19.67
CA GLY A 311 13.83 2.62 18.42
C GLY A 311 14.47 1.25 18.18
N VAL A 312 13.71 0.30 17.63
CA VAL A 312 14.31 -0.87 16.97
C VAL A 312 15.12 -0.38 15.77
N ASP A 313 16.44 -0.45 15.85
CA ASP A 313 17.31 -0.15 14.72
C ASP A 313 17.24 -1.31 13.70
N VAL A 314 16.34 -1.15 12.73
CA VAL A 314 16.16 -2.08 11.61
C VAL A 314 17.47 -2.32 10.87
N ALA A 315 18.40 -1.36 10.86
CA ALA A 315 19.66 -1.52 10.13
C ALA A 315 20.55 -2.62 10.74
N THR A 316 20.55 -2.76 12.07
CA THR A 316 21.40 -3.72 12.81
C THR A 316 20.71 -5.05 13.12
N MET A 317 19.42 -5.19 12.80
CA MET A 317 18.69 -6.44 13.00
C MET A 317 19.31 -7.58 12.16
N LYS A 318 19.70 -8.67 12.86
CA LYS A 318 20.20 -9.90 12.25
C LYS A 318 19.05 -10.85 11.99
N ILE A 319 18.88 -11.25 10.73
CA ILE A 319 17.89 -12.27 10.35
C ILE A 319 18.58 -13.64 10.50
N PRO A 320 17.99 -14.60 11.23
CA PRO A 320 18.52 -15.97 11.29
C PRO A 320 18.60 -16.58 9.89
N GLU A 321 19.65 -17.38 9.64
CA GLU A 321 19.90 -18.00 8.33
C GLU A 321 18.66 -18.74 7.75
N PRO A 322 17.90 -19.55 8.52
CA PRO A 322 16.71 -20.21 7.98
C PRO A 322 15.64 -19.24 7.46
N MET A 323 15.47 -18.10 8.15
CA MET A 323 14.55 -17.05 7.70
C MET A 323 15.10 -16.30 6.48
N ALA A 324 16.41 -16.04 6.43
CA ALA A 324 17.03 -15.45 5.25
C ALA A 324 16.84 -16.33 4.01
N THR A 325 17.03 -17.65 4.14
CA THR A 325 16.72 -18.62 3.09
C THR A 325 15.25 -18.57 2.67
N ALA A 326 14.33 -18.52 3.64
CA ALA A 326 12.89 -18.44 3.37
C ALA A 326 12.49 -17.18 2.57
N TYR A 327 13.05 -16.01 2.90
CA TYR A 327 12.80 -14.78 2.14
C TYR A 327 13.38 -14.84 0.73
N VAL A 328 14.60 -15.35 0.57
CA VAL A 328 15.25 -15.47 -0.74
C VAL A 328 14.53 -16.48 -1.65
N ALA A 329 13.94 -17.53 -1.08
CA ALA A 329 13.15 -18.51 -1.82
C ALA A 329 11.92 -17.91 -2.51
N LEU A 330 11.37 -16.79 -2.01
CA LEU A 330 10.26 -16.08 -2.67
C LEU A 330 10.66 -15.52 -4.05
N LEU A 331 11.95 -15.25 -4.25
CA LEU A 331 12.49 -14.78 -5.53
C LEU A 331 12.79 -15.93 -6.52
N ASP A 332 12.58 -17.19 -6.13
CA ASP A 332 12.89 -18.33 -6.97
C ASP A 332 11.84 -18.56 -8.07
N ASN A 333 12.22 -18.24 -9.30
CA ASN A 333 11.41 -18.37 -10.50
C ASN A 333 10.96 -19.79 -10.87
N THR A 334 11.56 -20.82 -10.28
CA THR A 334 11.25 -22.23 -10.60
C THR A 334 9.98 -22.76 -9.94
N ILE A 335 9.52 -22.12 -8.86
CA ILE A 335 8.36 -22.54 -8.08
C ILE A 335 7.27 -21.49 -8.22
N PRO A 336 5.98 -21.84 -8.46
CA PRO A 336 4.90 -20.85 -8.49
C PRO A 336 4.93 -19.91 -7.27
N LEU A 337 4.79 -18.61 -7.50
CA LEU A 337 4.86 -17.63 -6.42
C LEU A 337 3.62 -17.75 -5.52
N VAL A 338 3.82 -18.33 -4.34
CA VAL A 338 2.84 -18.34 -3.25
C VAL A 338 3.33 -17.36 -2.19
N VAL A 339 2.73 -16.17 -2.13
CA VAL A 339 3.12 -15.13 -1.18
C VAL A 339 2.45 -15.40 0.17
N PRO A 340 3.22 -15.49 1.28
CA PRO A 340 2.67 -15.58 2.64
C PRO A 340 1.73 -14.41 2.95
N GLU A 341 0.69 -14.64 3.76
CA GLU A 341 -0.30 -13.59 4.08
C GLU A 341 0.34 -12.37 4.74
N LEU A 342 1.34 -12.58 5.59
CA LEU A 342 2.05 -11.48 6.29
C LEU A 342 3.00 -10.68 5.40
N LEU A 343 3.18 -11.09 4.14
CA LEU A 343 3.96 -10.38 3.11
C LEU A 343 3.06 -9.85 1.98
N LYS A 344 1.74 -9.88 2.15
CA LYS A 344 0.79 -9.52 1.08
C LYS A 344 0.92 -8.07 0.63
N LEU A 345 1.25 -7.15 1.53
CA LEU A 345 1.48 -5.74 1.21
C LEU A 345 2.67 -5.55 0.24
N ASP A 346 3.66 -6.45 0.31
CA ASP A 346 4.85 -6.42 -0.54
C ASP A 346 4.74 -7.32 -1.78
N GLN A 347 3.56 -7.89 -2.09
CA GLN A 347 3.40 -8.86 -3.18
C GLN A 347 3.94 -8.35 -4.52
N ASP A 348 3.57 -7.14 -4.92
CA ASP A 348 3.99 -6.59 -6.22
C ASP A 348 5.49 -6.30 -6.24
N ARG A 349 6.06 -5.84 -5.12
CA ARG A 349 7.50 -5.61 -4.96
C ARG A 349 8.27 -6.93 -5.06
N LEU A 350 7.78 -7.98 -4.40
CA LEU A 350 8.35 -9.33 -4.47
C LEU A 350 8.30 -9.87 -5.89
N HIS A 351 7.18 -9.68 -6.59
CA HIS A 351 7.04 -10.08 -7.99
C HIS A 351 8.03 -9.34 -8.90
N GLN A 352 8.19 -8.03 -8.74
CA GLN A 352 9.17 -7.24 -9.50
C GLN A 352 10.61 -7.68 -9.21
N MET A 353 10.98 -7.87 -7.94
CA MET A 353 12.30 -8.37 -7.55
C MET A 353 12.58 -9.76 -8.11
N ARG A 354 11.55 -10.60 -8.20
CA ARG A 354 11.63 -11.95 -8.76
C ARG A 354 11.91 -11.91 -10.28
N ILE A 355 11.26 -11.03 -11.02
CA ILE A 355 11.58 -10.77 -12.44
C ILE A 355 13.01 -10.24 -12.57
N GLU A 356 13.42 -9.30 -11.71
CA GLU A 356 14.78 -8.75 -11.67
C GLU A 356 15.83 -9.84 -11.40
N ALA A 357 15.59 -10.76 -10.46
CA ALA A 357 16.46 -11.89 -10.18
C ALA A 357 16.60 -12.84 -11.39
N LEU A 358 15.49 -13.12 -12.09
CA LEU A 358 15.52 -13.90 -13.34
C LEU A 358 16.44 -13.23 -14.36
N ARG A 359 16.16 -11.96 -14.65
CA ARG A 359 16.91 -11.14 -15.58
C ARG A 359 18.40 -11.15 -15.29
N LEU A 360 18.80 -10.89 -14.04
CA LEU A 360 20.20 -10.90 -13.64
C LEU A 360 20.85 -12.27 -13.88
N SER A 361 20.21 -13.35 -13.44
CA SER A 361 20.74 -14.71 -13.64
C SER A 361 20.86 -15.10 -15.11
N THR A 362 19.89 -14.70 -15.94
CA THR A 362 19.87 -14.97 -17.37
C THR A 362 20.93 -14.17 -18.11
N CYS A 363 21.01 -12.85 -17.89
CA CYS A 363 22.04 -12.00 -18.49
C CYS A 363 23.45 -12.43 -18.09
N ALA A 364 23.68 -12.77 -16.82
CA ALA A 364 24.96 -13.32 -16.36
C ALA A 364 25.33 -14.62 -17.08
N THR A 365 24.34 -15.51 -17.25
CA THR A 365 24.54 -16.80 -17.95
C THR A 365 24.89 -16.57 -19.42
N VAL A 366 24.10 -15.77 -20.14
CA VAL A 366 24.35 -15.47 -21.57
C VAL A 366 25.69 -14.77 -21.75
N LEU A 367 26.04 -13.81 -20.89
CA LEU A 367 27.34 -13.14 -20.92
C LEU A 367 28.49 -14.15 -20.75
N GLN A 368 28.40 -15.04 -19.75
CA GLN A 368 29.45 -16.02 -19.52
C GLN A 368 29.57 -17.03 -20.66
N LEU A 369 28.45 -17.50 -21.20
CA LEU A 369 28.44 -18.37 -22.37
C LEU A 369 29.10 -17.68 -23.57
N THR A 370 28.79 -16.40 -23.78
CA THR A 370 29.38 -15.59 -24.85
C THR A 370 30.90 -15.45 -24.67
N VAL A 371 31.37 -15.13 -23.46
CA VAL A 371 32.80 -15.03 -23.14
C VAL A 371 33.53 -16.39 -23.27
N SER A 372 32.84 -17.51 -23.00
CA SER A 372 33.43 -18.85 -23.17
C SER A 372 33.71 -19.19 -24.64
N VAL A 373 32.90 -18.65 -25.55
CA VAL A 373 33.03 -18.86 -27.00
C VAL A 373 33.97 -17.81 -27.63
N MET A 374 34.07 -16.62 -27.02
CA MET A 374 34.97 -15.55 -27.43
C MET A 374 35.94 -15.15 -26.31
N PRO A 375 37.08 -15.86 -26.17
CA PRO A 375 38.09 -15.52 -25.18
C PRO A 375 38.67 -14.09 -25.34
N ALA A 376 38.61 -13.51 -26.54
CA ALA A 376 39.04 -12.12 -26.78
C ALA A 376 38.27 -11.09 -25.92
N LEU A 377 37.01 -11.38 -25.58
CA LEU A 377 36.23 -10.54 -24.66
C LEU A 377 36.73 -10.63 -23.22
N HIS A 378 37.46 -11.69 -22.84
CA HIS A 378 38.00 -11.82 -21.48
C HIS A 378 38.98 -10.67 -21.16
N ASP A 379 39.76 -10.24 -22.15
CA ASP A 379 40.79 -9.21 -22.00
C ASP A 379 40.25 -7.79 -22.26
N GLN A 380 38.96 -7.64 -22.61
CA GLN A 380 38.32 -6.36 -22.93
C GLN A 380 37.17 -6.06 -21.95
N PRO A 381 37.47 -5.51 -20.75
CA PRO A 381 36.45 -5.26 -19.72
C PRO A 381 35.38 -4.26 -20.15
N ASP A 382 35.75 -3.21 -20.90
CA ASP A 382 34.81 -2.17 -21.33
C ASP A 382 33.75 -2.72 -22.29
N LYS A 383 34.16 -3.57 -23.24
CA LYS A 383 33.23 -4.22 -24.17
C LYS A 383 32.33 -5.25 -23.49
N ARG A 384 32.85 -5.98 -22.48
CA ARG A 384 32.00 -6.85 -21.64
C ARG A 384 30.94 -6.04 -20.90
N GLN A 385 31.29 -4.87 -20.40
CA GLN A 385 30.31 -4.00 -19.74
C GLN A 385 29.27 -3.49 -20.73
N GLU A 386 29.69 -3.01 -21.91
CA GLU A 386 28.77 -2.55 -22.96
C GLU A 386 27.81 -3.66 -23.41
N LEU A 387 28.32 -4.88 -23.60
CA LEU A 387 27.52 -6.07 -23.89
C LEU A 387 26.53 -6.35 -22.75
N THR A 388 26.96 -6.27 -21.50
CA THR A 388 26.12 -6.48 -20.33
C THR A 388 24.97 -5.48 -20.28
N ASP A 389 25.25 -4.19 -20.50
CA ASP A 389 24.26 -3.12 -20.46
C ASP A 389 23.21 -3.30 -21.57
N LYS A 390 23.64 -3.70 -22.78
CA LYS A 390 22.73 -4.01 -23.90
C LYS A 390 21.91 -5.27 -23.64
N LEU A 391 22.49 -6.33 -23.09
CA LEU A 391 21.74 -7.54 -22.70
C LEU A 391 20.68 -7.23 -21.64
N MET A 392 21.02 -6.38 -20.67
CA MET A 392 20.07 -5.92 -19.65
C MET A 392 18.96 -5.05 -20.25
N LEU A 393 19.24 -4.25 -21.28
CA LEU A 393 18.23 -3.44 -21.98
C LEU A 393 17.27 -4.31 -22.80
N LEU A 394 17.80 -5.31 -23.51
CA LEU A 394 17.00 -6.27 -24.28
C LEU A 394 16.07 -7.05 -23.34
N PHE A 395 16.58 -7.51 -22.21
CA PHE A 395 15.80 -8.26 -21.23
C PHE A 395 15.01 -7.35 -20.25
N ASN A 396 14.37 -6.27 -20.72
CA ASN A 396 13.64 -5.35 -19.84
C ASN A 396 12.22 -5.81 -19.48
N ASP A 397 11.45 -6.40 -20.42
CA ASP A 397 9.99 -6.61 -20.27
C ASP A 397 9.59 -8.10 -20.20
N CYS A 398 10.11 -8.84 -19.23
CA CYS A 398 9.82 -10.26 -19.05
C CYS A 398 8.63 -10.51 -18.12
N ASN A 399 7.42 -10.30 -18.64
CA ASN A 399 6.18 -10.49 -17.87
C ASN A 399 5.60 -11.93 -17.96
N ASN A 400 6.08 -12.74 -18.91
CA ASN A 400 5.66 -14.14 -19.08
C ASN A 400 6.76 -14.98 -19.77
N ASN A 401 6.62 -16.31 -19.73
CA ASN A 401 7.59 -17.25 -20.30
C ASN A 401 7.78 -17.08 -21.82
N GLN A 402 6.76 -16.61 -22.54
CA GLN A 402 6.83 -16.38 -23.98
C GLN A 402 7.64 -15.12 -24.33
N SER A 403 7.51 -14.05 -23.55
CA SER A 403 8.36 -12.86 -23.64
C SER A 403 9.81 -13.21 -23.33
N VAL A 404 10.05 -14.05 -22.30
CA VAL A 404 11.41 -14.53 -21.99
C VAL A 404 12.05 -15.26 -23.18
N LEU A 405 11.28 -16.07 -23.92
CA LEU A 405 11.72 -16.75 -25.14
C LEU A 405 12.12 -15.75 -26.24
N GLU A 406 11.24 -14.82 -26.58
CA GLU A 406 11.45 -13.82 -27.62
C GLU A 406 12.66 -12.94 -27.30
N GLN A 407 12.81 -12.52 -26.05
CA GLN A 407 13.95 -11.72 -25.60
C GLN A 407 15.25 -12.53 -25.63
N LEU A 408 15.22 -13.82 -25.31
CA LEU A 408 16.40 -14.69 -25.43
C LEU A 408 16.81 -14.92 -26.90
N GLU A 409 15.85 -15.03 -27.81
CA GLU A 409 16.14 -15.09 -29.25
C GLU A 409 16.72 -13.76 -29.76
N GLY A 410 16.24 -12.62 -29.25
CA GLY A 410 16.82 -11.29 -29.49
C GLY A 410 18.24 -11.15 -28.94
N MET A 411 18.49 -11.61 -27.71
CA MET A 411 19.83 -11.65 -27.10
C MET A 411 20.78 -12.52 -27.91
N TRP A 412 20.32 -13.69 -28.40
CA TRP A 412 21.09 -14.53 -29.30
C TRP A 412 21.45 -13.81 -30.61
N ALA A 413 20.47 -13.22 -31.29
CA ALA A 413 20.71 -12.51 -32.55
C ALA A 413 21.68 -11.34 -32.36
N PHE A 414 21.56 -10.64 -31.23
CA PHE A 414 22.47 -9.58 -30.84
C PHE A 414 23.89 -10.12 -30.59
N VAL A 415 24.04 -11.18 -29.78
CA VAL A 415 25.33 -11.81 -29.52
C VAL A 415 26.00 -12.23 -30.82
N MET A 416 25.28 -12.90 -31.73
CA MET A 416 25.83 -13.31 -33.03
C MET A 416 26.32 -12.14 -33.89
N LYS A 417 25.60 -11.03 -33.90
CA LYS A 417 26.04 -9.84 -34.63
C LYS A 417 27.36 -9.29 -34.07
N ASN A 418 27.50 -9.23 -32.75
CA ASN A 418 28.73 -8.72 -32.11
C ASN A 418 29.87 -9.75 -32.23
N VAL A 419 29.55 -11.04 -32.26
CA VAL A 419 30.52 -12.12 -32.52
C VAL A 419 31.09 -12.00 -33.93
N ASP A 420 30.23 -11.93 -34.96
CA ASP A 420 30.67 -11.86 -36.36
C ASP A 420 31.50 -10.60 -36.67
N GLU A 421 31.26 -9.49 -35.97
CA GLU A 421 32.03 -8.24 -36.12
C GLU A 421 33.44 -8.33 -35.50
N GLU A 422 33.63 -9.09 -34.41
CA GLU A 422 34.92 -9.17 -33.71
C GLU A 422 35.76 -10.41 -34.08
N GLN A 423 35.10 -11.54 -34.30
CA GLN A 423 35.75 -12.80 -34.69
C GLN A 423 34.74 -13.68 -35.44
N PRO A 424 34.87 -13.87 -36.77
CA PRO A 424 33.96 -14.73 -37.51
C PRO A 424 34.05 -16.15 -36.94
N LEU A 425 32.93 -16.62 -36.38
CA LEU A 425 32.87 -17.90 -35.71
C LEU A 425 32.53 -19.01 -36.71
N ASP A 426 33.13 -20.19 -36.55
CA ASP A 426 32.67 -21.37 -37.28
C ASP A 426 31.20 -21.68 -36.93
N SER A 427 30.45 -22.28 -37.87
CA SER A 427 29.02 -22.55 -37.68
C SER A 427 28.72 -23.47 -36.48
N ALA A 428 29.67 -24.33 -36.08
CA ALA A 428 29.52 -25.29 -34.98
C ALA A 428 29.45 -24.64 -33.58
N PRO A 429 30.45 -23.84 -33.12
CA PRO A 429 30.39 -23.18 -31.80
C PRO A 429 29.24 -22.16 -31.70
N ALA A 430 28.89 -21.48 -32.80
CA ALA A 430 27.73 -20.61 -32.86
C ALA A 430 26.42 -21.40 -32.64
N THR A 431 26.25 -22.53 -33.34
CA THR A 431 25.06 -23.39 -33.18
C THR A 431 24.97 -23.99 -31.77
N ALA A 432 26.11 -24.34 -31.16
CA ALA A 432 26.16 -24.83 -29.78
C ALA A 432 25.76 -23.74 -28.77
N LEU A 433 26.24 -22.50 -28.95
CA LEU A 433 25.86 -21.36 -28.11
C LEU A 433 24.36 -21.07 -28.21
N LYS A 434 23.79 -21.11 -29.43
CA LYS A 434 22.34 -20.97 -29.65
C LYS A 434 21.55 -22.01 -28.87
N TYR A 435 21.98 -23.25 -28.92
CA TYR A 435 21.34 -24.36 -28.22
C TYR A 435 21.41 -24.16 -26.70
N GLN A 436 22.57 -23.77 -26.16
CA GLN A 436 22.75 -23.53 -24.72
C GLN A 436 21.92 -22.34 -24.21
N ILE A 437 21.75 -21.29 -25.02
CA ILE A 437 20.87 -20.16 -24.68
C ILE A 437 19.41 -20.60 -24.68
N LYS A 438 18.99 -21.44 -25.63
CA LYS A 438 17.62 -22.00 -25.66
C LYS A 438 17.34 -22.89 -24.44
N GLN A 439 18.32 -23.69 -23.99
CA GLN A 439 18.20 -24.51 -22.78
C GLN A 439 17.96 -23.70 -21.49
N ILE A 440 18.19 -22.39 -21.48
CA ILE A 440 17.84 -21.52 -20.34
C ILE A 440 16.31 -21.45 -20.17
N VAL A 441 15.57 -21.43 -21.27
CA VAL A 441 14.09 -21.36 -21.26
C VAL A 441 13.50 -22.65 -20.71
N ASP A 442 14.02 -23.79 -21.18
CA ASP A 442 13.49 -25.11 -20.85
C ASP A 442 13.82 -25.52 -19.39
N GLY A 443 14.56 -24.69 -18.65
CA GLY A 443 14.99 -24.95 -17.29
C GLY A 443 16.10 -26.01 -17.16
N ASP A 444 16.61 -26.50 -18.28
CA ASP A 444 17.60 -27.60 -18.37
C ASP A 444 19.06 -27.10 -18.34
N SER A 445 19.28 -25.78 -18.41
CA SER A 445 20.62 -25.21 -18.32
C SER A 445 21.23 -25.37 -16.91
N ALA A 446 22.16 -26.31 -16.77
CA ALA A 446 22.92 -26.50 -15.54
C ALA A 446 23.71 -25.23 -15.13
N ILE A 447 24.19 -24.46 -16.12
CA ILE A 447 24.94 -23.22 -15.89
C ILE A 447 24.02 -22.14 -15.30
N HIS A 448 22.84 -21.96 -15.89
CA HIS A 448 21.83 -21.02 -15.36
C HIS A 448 21.43 -21.39 -13.92
N ARG A 449 21.23 -22.68 -13.66
CA ARG A 449 20.95 -23.18 -12.30
C ARG A 449 22.07 -22.82 -11.31
N ILE A 450 23.34 -23.03 -11.68
CA ILE A 450 24.48 -22.67 -10.81
C ILE A 450 24.51 -21.17 -10.54
N PHE A 451 24.28 -20.34 -11.56
CA PHE A 451 24.34 -18.88 -11.42
C PHE A 451 23.20 -18.37 -10.55
N ARG A 452 21.98 -18.92 -10.73
CA ARG A 452 20.84 -18.66 -9.86
C ARG A 452 21.13 -19.02 -8.40
N ILE A 453 21.69 -20.21 -8.13
CA ILE A 453 22.06 -20.61 -6.76
C ILE A 453 23.08 -19.63 -6.17
N ARG A 454 24.11 -19.24 -6.92
CA ARG A 454 25.10 -18.24 -6.47
C ARG A 454 24.48 -16.89 -6.13
N LEU A 455 23.51 -16.44 -6.93
CA LEU A 455 22.76 -15.22 -6.64
C LEU A 455 21.94 -15.37 -5.35
N GLN A 456 21.24 -16.49 -5.17
CA GLN A 456 20.49 -16.78 -3.95
C GLN A 456 21.41 -16.81 -2.72
N THR A 457 22.55 -17.51 -2.78
CA THR A 457 23.54 -17.55 -1.69
C THR A 457 24.03 -16.16 -1.32
N MET A 458 24.40 -15.34 -2.31
CA MET A 458 24.82 -13.95 -2.07
C MET A 458 23.70 -13.12 -1.40
N LEU A 459 22.44 -13.32 -1.79
CA LEU A 459 21.31 -12.63 -1.16
C LEU A 459 21.05 -13.11 0.27
N ILE A 460 21.21 -14.41 0.55
CA ILE A 460 21.09 -14.98 1.90
C ILE A 460 22.18 -14.38 2.80
N GLU A 461 23.44 -14.44 2.36
CA GLU A 461 24.57 -13.84 3.08
C GLU A 461 24.34 -12.34 3.32
N ALA A 462 23.72 -11.64 2.37
CA ALA A 462 23.45 -10.20 2.51
C ALA A 462 22.39 -9.89 3.57
N LEU A 463 21.44 -10.81 3.79
CA LEU A 463 20.44 -10.69 4.84
C LEU A 463 20.99 -11.02 6.23
N VAL A 464 21.94 -11.96 6.31
CA VAL A 464 22.56 -12.43 7.56
C VAL A 464 23.68 -11.48 8.02
N ASP A 465 24.64 -11.20 7.14
CA ASP A 465 25.89 -10.49 7.45
C ASP A 465 25.88 -9.01 7.00
N GLY A 466 24.87 -8.60 6.22
CA GLY A 466 24.70 -7.22 5.77
C GLY A 466 25.42 -6.90 4.45
N GLN A 467 25.93 -5.68 4.29
CA GLN A 467 26.33 -5.16 2.96
C GLN A 467 27.72 -5.62 2.45
N HIS A 468 28.53 -6.30 3.27
CA HIS A 468 29.94 -6.65 2.95
C HIS A 468 30.12 -8.10 2.45
N VAL A 469 29.18 -8.58 1.64
CA VAL A 469 29.21 -9.95 1.11
C VAL A 469 30.14 -10.05 -0.11
N PRO A 470 30.98 -11.11 -0.21
CA PRO A 470 31.78 -11.37 -1.40
C PRO A 470 30.89 -11.64 -2.63
N TYR A 471 31.19 -10.96 -3.73
CA TYR A 471 30.41 -11.09 -4.97
C TYR A 471 30.91 -12.27 -5.80
N PRO A 472 30.02 -13.15 -6.30
CA PRO A 472 30.41 -14.19 -7.24
C PRO A 472 30.95 -13.56 -8.53
N SER A 473 32.08 -14.07 -9.04
CA SER A 473 32.76 -13.54 -10.23
C SER A 473 31.87 -13.46 -11.48
N CYS A 474 30.87 -14.35 -11.60
CA CYS A 474 29.89 -14.36 -12.68
C CYS A 474 28.97 -13.13 -12.70
N TYR A 475 28.86 -12.38 -11.60
CA TYR A 475 28.05 -11.18 -11.49
C TYR A 475 28.88 -9.89 -11.44
N GLN A 476 30.19 -9.95 -11.73
CA GLN A 476 31.08 -8.79 -11.63
C GLN A 476 30.59 -7.59 -12.46
N ASN A 477 30.16 -7.82 -13.72
CA ASN A 477 29.60 -6.80 -14.61
C ASN A 477 28.18 -6.34 -14.24
N LEU A 478 27.51 -7.08 -13.34
CA LEU A 478 26.14 -6.83 -12.87
C LEU A 478 26.11 -6.46 -11.38
N ARG A 479 27.25 -6.06 -10.81
CA ARG A 479 27.40 -5.84 -9.37
C ARG A 479 26.43 -4.78 -8.85
N LEU A 480 26.29 -3.65 -9.54
CA LEU A 480 25.43 -2.56 -9.09
C LEU A 480 23.95 -2.99 -9.02
N GLN A 481 23.51 -3.76 -10.01
CA GLN A 481 22.15 -4.27 -10.10
C GLN A 481 21.90 -5.35 -9.04
N CYS A 482 22.87 -6.24 -8.79
CA CYS A 482 22.80 -7.21 -7.69
C CYS A 482 22.71 -6.53 -6.32
N VAL A 483 23.49 -5.46 -6.09
CA VAL A 483 23.43 -4.65 -4.87
C VAL A 483 22.05 -3.98 -4.73
N ALA A 484 21.51 -3.43 -5.82
CA ALA A 484 20.20 -2.81 -5.80
C ALA A 484 19.10 -3.82 -5.43
N LEU A 485 19.10 -5.01 -6.04
CA LEU A 485 18.19 -6.10 -5.69
C LEU A 485 18.34 -6.51 -4.21
N GLY A 486 19.58 -6.72 -3.74
CA GLY A 486 19.85 -7.07 -2.35
C GLY A 486 19.34 -6.01 -1.35
N ARG A 487 19.50 -4.72 -1.66
CA ARG A 487 18.97 -3.62 -0.83
C ARG A 487 17.43 -3.61 -0.79
N LYS A 488 16.77 -3.84 -1.92
CA LYS A 488 15.30 -3.94 -1.98
C LYS A 488 14.80 -5.10 -1.11
N LEU A 489 15.41 -6.28 -1.26
CA LEU A 489 15.07 -7.46 -0.47
C LEU A 489 15.33 -7.23 1.02
N MET A 490 16.49 -6.68 1.39
CA MET A 490 16.85 -6.40 2.78
C MET A 490 15.86 -5.45 3.44
N ARG A 491 15.37 -4.42 2.72
CA ARG A 491 14.37 -3.48 3.26
C ARG A 491 13.07 -4.19 3.64
N ILE A 492 12.56 -5.04 2.74
CA ILE A 492 11.32 -5.79 2.96
C ILE A 492 11.52 -6.84 4.06
N ALA A 493 12.55 -7.68 3.93
CA ALA A 493 12.81 -8.78 4.85
C ALA A 493 13.08 -8.29 6.27
N LYS A 494 13.90 -7.25 6.46
CA LYS A 494 14.20 -6.72 7.80
C LYS A 494 12.99 -6.03 8.42
N HIS A 495 12.22 -5.25 7.65
CA HIS A 495 11.01 -4.61 8.18
C HIS A 495 9.97 -5.66 8.57
N ASN A 496 9.70 -6.62 7.68
CA ASN A 496 8.76 -7.71 7.93
C ASN A 496 9.20 -8.57 9.13
N TYR A 497 10.48 -8.95 9.22
CA TYR A 497 10.99 -9.69 10.36
C TYR A 497 10.96 -8.88 11.66
N ALA A 498 11.19 -7.56 11.60
CA ALA A 498 11.03 -6.69 12.76
C ALA A 498 9.58 -6.65 13.25
N VAL A 499 8.59 -6.67 12.36
CA VAL A 499 7.17 -6.68 12.74
C VAL A 499 6.73 -8.06 13.22
N TYR A 500 7.01 -9.12 12.47
CA TYR A 500 6.41 -10.45 12.66
C TYR A 500 7.37 -11.51 13.20
N GLY A 501 8.66 -11.21 13.42
CA GLY A 501 9.68 -12.18 13.82
C GLY A 501 9.34 -12.97 15.09
N ASP A 502 8.82 -12.29 16.11
CA ASP A 502 8.37 -12.93 17.35
C ASP A 502 7.21 -13.90 17.11
N TYR A 503 6.32 -13.54 16.17
CA TYR A 503 5.21 -14.39 15.77
C TYR A 503 5.67 -15.59 14.92
N TYR A 504 6.64 -15.40 14.02
CA TYR A 504 7.27 -16.51 13.31
C TYR A 504 7.92 -17.51 14.27
N ALA A 505 8.69 -17.04 15.26
CA ALA A 505 9.28 -17.90 16.28
C ALA A 505 8.20 -18.70 17.04
N HIS A 506 7.09 -18.03 17.40
CA HIS A 506 5.97 -18.69 18.05
C HIS A 506 5.29 -19.75 17.17
N LEU A 507 5.14 -19.52 15.86
CA LEU A 507 4.62 -20.51 14.91
C LEU A 507 5.56 -21.70 14.76
N ILE A 508 6.87 -21.46 14.64
CA ILE A 508 7.89 -22.52 14.52
C ILE A 508 7.91 -23.41 15.77
N ASN A 509 7.79 -22.83 16.96
CA ASN A 509 7.71 -23.59 18.21
C ASN A 509 6.43 -24.44 18.26
N ARG A 510 5.27 -23.87 17.90
CA ARG A 510 4.01 -24.62 17.82
C ARG A 510 4.08 -25.82 16.86
N LEU A 511 4.81 -25.67 15.76
CA LEU A 511 5.03 -26.76 14.79
C LEU A 511 5.96 -27.86 15.31
N SER A 512 6.84 -27.54 16.26
CA SER A 512 7.75 -28.50 16.88
C SER A 512 7.05 -29.31 17.99
N ASP A 513 6.03 -28.74 18.63
CA ASP A 513 5.24 -29.38 19.69
C ASP A 513 4.10 -30.29 19.18
N GLN A 514 3.80 -30.29 17.86
CA GLN A 514 2.81 -31.20 17.29
C GLN A 514 3.42 -32.60 17.07
N PRO A 515 2.83 -33.68 17.62
CA PRO A 515 3.29 -35.03 17.31
C PRO A 515 3.14 -35.28 15.80
N PRO A 516 4.05 -36.04 15.17
CA PRO A 516 3.98 -36.31 13.74
C PRO A 516 2.61 -36.93 13.43
N SER A 517 1.82 -36.24 12.61
CA SER A 517 0.54 -36.74 12.13
C SER A 517 0.82 -38.06 11.40
N THR A 518 0.42 -39.17 12.01
CA THR A 518 0.37 -40.48 11.35
C THR A 518 -0.50 -40.34 10.11
N ALA A 519 0.07 -40.78 8.98
CA ALA A 519 -0.51 -40.78 7.65
C ALA A 519 -1.89 -41.44 7.56
#